data_AF-A0AA34WI48-F1
#
_entry.id   AF-A0AA34WI48-F1
#
_cell.length_a   1.000
_cell.length_b   1.000
_cell.length_c   1.000
_cell.angle_alpha   90.00
_cell.angle_beta   90.00
_cell.angle_gamma   90.00
#
_symmetry.space_group_name_H-M   'P 1'
#
loop_
_entity.id
_entity.type
_entity.pdbx_description
1 polymer ?
#
loop_
_entity_poly.entity_id
_entity_poly.type
_entity_poly.pdbx_seq_one_letter_code
_entity_poly.pdbx_strand_id
1 'polypeptide(L)'
;MKKKQATLRIIFVVVTTVFLGVLAKTTKEETYNTFLKSEEPVIFSKQAHEDVRQVLCDAIDHADKEISLRIYNLQEPSIIASLAKQAENHLPLTIDYQMFKAREAFPKTSNVTLTEHPREGRKLMHQKALAIDKKYAWIGSANYTFDSLILDSNLIIGIKSSELCDHISANTSGSFVINKQPLEYFVLPKDGSKALFSVLQILNKAEKTICVGMFALTHPGILQALHDAMQRGVAVEVIIDKGFRTPLQGQLEKLQLKNFPFSIKTTPHKLHHKFGIIDRKILITGSTNWSEAGFGLNDESLIILHKLTKTQNQKLDKIWGDLLKSSQRYPQTGKDLHQNEEKKAA
;
A
#
# COMPACT_ATOMS: atom_id res chain seq x y z
N MET A 1 -12.72 -28.82 87.29
CA MET A 1 -12.08 -28.26 86.07
C MET A 1 -12.07 -29.28 84.95
N LYS A 2 -12.96 -29.18 83.95
CA LYS A 2 -12.82 -29.82 82.63
C LYS A 2 -13.40 -28.85 81.59
N LYS A 3 -12.53 -28.13 80.89
CA LYS A 3 -12.85 -27.22 79.79
C LYS A 3 -13.22 -28.06 78.56
N LYS A 4 -14.40 -27.82 77.98
CA LYS A 4 -14.80 -28.31 76.65
C LYS A 4 -13.97 -27.57 75.59
N GLN A 5 -13.16 -28.29 74.81
CA GLN A 5 -12.58 -27.79 73.57
C GLN A 5 -13.64 -27.85 72.46
N ALA A 6 -13.98 -26.69 71.90
CA ALA A 6 -14.80 -26.59 70.70
C ALA A 6 -13.87 -26.62 69.48
N THR A 7 -14.07 -27.61 68.61
CA THR A 7 -13.31 -27.76 67.35
C THR A 7 -13.93 -26.85 66.29
N LEU A 8 -13.17 -25.84 65.86
CA LEU A 8 -13.53 -24.91 64.78
C LEU A 8 -13.43 -25.65 63.43
N ARG A 9 -14.56 -25.84 62.73
CA ARG A 9 -14.59 -26.35 61.35
C ARG A 9 -14.40 -25.19 60.38
N ILE A 10 -13.23 -25.12 59.74
CA ILE A 10 -12.96 -24.18 58.64
C ILE A 10 -13.53 -24.77 57.35
N ILE A 11 -14.52 -24.11 56.77
CA ILE A 11 -15.09 -24.45 55.47
C ILE A 11 -14.23 -23.78 54.39
N PHE A 12 -13.59 -24.59 53.55
CA PHE A 12 -12.82 -24.12 52.40
C PHE A 12 -13.80 -23.90 51.23
N VAL A 13 -14.08 -22.65 50.88
CA VAL A 13 -14.85 -22.30 49.68
C VAL A 13 -13.87 -22.27 48.50
N VAL A 14 -13.92 -23.29 47.65
CA VAL A 14 -13.21 -23.30 46.36
C VAL A 14 -14.00 -22.42 45.40
N VAL A 15 -13.53 -21.20 45.18
CA VAL A 15 -14.03 -20.33 44.11
C VAL A 15 -13.37 -20.78 42.82
N THR A 16 -14.09 -21.57 42.03
CA THR A 16 -13.65 -21.95 40.69
C THR A 16 -13.90 -20.78 39.75
N THR A 17 -12.89 -19.95 39.51
CA THR A 17 -12.94 -18.89 38.50
C THR A 17 -12.96 -19.53 37.11
N VAL A 18 -14.14 -19.64 36.51
CA VAL A 18 -14.29 -20.02 35.10
C VAL A 18 -13.81 -18.86 34.24
N PHE A 19 -12.56 -18.92 33.77
CA PHE A 19 -12.09 -18.09 32.67
C PHE A 19 -12.80 -18.56 31.39
N LEU A 20 -13.92 -17.92 31.05
CA LEU A 20 -14.44 -17.93 29.69
C LEU A 20 -13.46 -17.14 28.82
N GLY A 21 -12.43 -17.83 28.35
CA GLY A 21 -11.53 -17.33 27.31
C GLY A 21 -12.34 -17.13 26.04
N VAL A 22 -12.75 -15.90 25.76
CA VAL A 22 -13.06 -15.48 24.40
C VAL A 22 -11.75 -15.60 23.63
N LEU A 23 -11.55 -16.72 22.93
CA LEU A 23 -10.56 -16.82 21.88
C LEU A 23 -10.99 -15.84 20.78
N ALA A 24 -10.63 -14.57 20.95
CA ALA A 24 -10.40 -13.72 19.81
C ALA A 24 -9.36 -14.46 18.97
N LYS A 25 -9.77 -14.97 17.80
CA LYS A 25 -8.82 -15.39 16.76
C LYS A 25 -7.92 -14.18 16.52
N THR A 26 -6.75 -14.16 17.15
CA THR A 26 -5.69 -13.23 16.79
C THR A 26 -5.39 -13.52 15.34
N THR A 27 -5.80 -12.61 14.45
CA THR A 27 -5.44 -12.72 13.04
C THR A 27 -3.92 -12.66 13.01
N LYS A 28 -3.27 -13.78 12.69
CA LYS A 28 -1.82 -13.86 12.67
C LYS A 28 -1.29 -12.79 11.71
N GLU A 29 -0.51 -11.85 12.24
CA GLU A 29 0.10 -10.78 11.45
C GLU A 29 1.00 -11.41 10.38
N GLU A 30 0.88 -10.93 9.14
CA GLU A 30 1.71 -11.45 8.06
C GLU A 30 3.09 -10.82 8.11
N THR A 31 4.11 -11.64 7.91
CA THR A 31 5.53 -11.25 7.99
C THR A 31 6.25 -11.66 6.71
N TYR A 32 7.56 -11.37 6.63
CA TYR A 32 8.40 -11.89 5.55
C TYR A 32 8.31 -13.43 5.41
N ASN A 33 8.16 -14.15 6.51
CA ASN A 33 7.94 -15.61 6.50
C ASN A 33 6.62 -16.02 5.84
N THR A 34 5.58 -15.18 5.91
CA THR A 34 4.34 -15.41 5.16
C THR A 34 4.61 -15.32 3.66
N PHE A 35 5.36 -14.31 3.22
CA PHE A 35 5.78 -14.18 1.83
C PHE A 35 6.60 -15.40 1.36
N LEU A 36 7.58 -15.85 2.15
CA LEU A 36 8.38 -17.02 1.80
C LEU A 36 7.56 -18.30 1.62
N LYS A 37 6.46 -18.47 2.36
CA LYS A 37 5.58 -19.64 2.28
C LYS A 37 4.49 -19.54 1.22
N SER A 38 4.27 -18.35 0.65
CA SER A 38 3.22 -18.10 -0.33
C SER A 38 3.71 -18.35 -1.75
N GLU A 39 2.86 -18.97 -2.58
CA GLU A 39 3.07 -19.06 -4.03
C GLU A 39 2.37 -17.93 -4.80
N GLU A 40 1.44 -17.20 -4.15
CA GLU A 40 0.78 -16.02 -4.70
C GLU A 40 1.46 -14.71 -4.24
N PRO A 41 1.32 -13.61 -4.99
CA PRO A 41 1.66 -12.26 -4.52
C PRO A 41 1.01 -11.94 -3.17
N VAL A 42 1.78 -11.38 -2.24
CA VAL A 42 1.34 -11.08 -0.87
C VAL A 42 1.31 -9.57 -0.64
N ILE A 43 0.18 -9.07 -0.15
CA ILE A 43 -0.07 -7.63 0.06
C ILE A 43 0.14 -7.31 1.54
N PHE A 44 0.97 -6.30 1.82
CA PHE A 44 1.26 -5.84 3.16
C PHE A 44 0.85 -4.38 3.33
N SER A 45 0.21 -4.09 4.46
CA SER A 45 -0.30 -2.77 4.79
C SER A 45 -0.53 -2.68 6.30
N LYS A 46 -0.17 -1.54 6.89
CA LYS A 46 -0.41 -1.34 8.32
C LYS A 46 -1.89 -1.39 8.70
N GLN A 47 -2.79 -1.10 7.76
CA GLN A 47 -4.24 -1.22 7.99
C GLN A 47 -4.68 -2.67 8.18
N ALA A 48 -3.85 -3.62 7.76
CA ALA A 48 -3.98 -5.02 8.08
C ALA A 48 -3.13 -5.45 9.29
N HIS A 49 -2.58 -4.49 10.04
CA HIS A 49 -1.71 -4.66 11.22
C HIS A 49 -0.35 -5.33 10.90
N GLU A 50 0.18 -5.11 9.70
CA GLU A 50 1.55 -5.55 9.37
C GLU A 50 2.58 -4.45 9.60
N ASP A 51 3.75 -4.84 10.12
CA ASP A 51 4.95 -3.98 10.12
C ASP A 51 5.65 -4.08 8.75
N VAL A 52 5.26 -3.18 7.85
CA VAL A 52 5.82 -3.08 6.49
C VAL A 52 7.32 -2.82 6.51
N ARG A 53 7.82 -2.05 7.49
CA ARG A 53 9.25 -1.77 7.64
C ARG A 53 10.00 -3.05 7.98
N GLN A 54 9.51 -3.84 8.94
CA GLN A 54 10.14 -5.11 9.30
C GLN A 54 10.16 -6.09 8.12
N VAL A 55 9.07 -6.18 7.34
CA VAL A 55 9.01 -7.03 6.14
C VAL A 55 10.10 -6.66 5.13
N LEU A 56 10.33 -5.35 4.92
CA LEU A 56 11.38 -4.86 4.02
C LEU A 56 12.79 -5.11 4.57
N CYS A 57 13.02 -4.84 5.86
CA CYS A 57 14.31 -5.13 6.51
C CYS A 57 14.64 -6.62 6.45
N ASP A 58 13.68 -7.49 6.81
CA ASP A 58 13.86 -8.94 6.72
C ASP A 58 14.18 -9.36 5.28
N ALA A 59 13.48 -8.82 4.28
CA ALA A 59 13.75 -9.15 2.89
C ALA A 59 15.17 -8.76 2.46
N ILE A 60 15.63 -7.57 2.86
CA ILE A 60 16.98 -7.06 2.57
C ILE A 60 18.04 -7.88 3.31
N ASP A 61 17.81 -8.21 4.58
CA ASP A 61 18.75 -8.97 5.41
C ASP A 61 18.91 -10.43 4.93
N HIS A 62 17.95 -10.96 4.16
CA HIS A 62 18.00 -12.28 3.54
C HIS A 62 18.51 -12.26 2.09
N ALA A 63 18.99 -11.13 1.57
CA ALA A 63 19.59 -11.06 0.24
C ALA A 63 20.95 -11.81 0.22
N ASP A 64 21.17 -12.61 -0.82
CA ASP A 64 22.36 -13.45 -0.97
C ASP A 64 23.21 -13.10 -2.20
N LYS A 65 22.63 -12.46 -3.22
CA LYS A 65 23.25 -12.27 -4.54
C LYS A 65 23.31 -10.82 -4.99
N GLU A 66 22.20 -10.10 -4.97
CA GLU A 66 22.14 -8.70 -5.42
C GLU A 66 20.90 -7.98 -4.90
N ILE A 67 21.02 -6.67 -4.74
CA ILE A 67 19.91 -5.78 -4.43
C ILE A 67 19.87 -4.63 -5.44
N SER A 68 18.70 -4.39 -6.02
CA SER A 68 18.41 -3.24 -6.87
C SER A 68 17.20 -2.49 -6.32
N LEU A 69 17.39 -1.23 -5.94
CA LEU A 69 16.37 -0.38 -5.34
C LEU A 69 16.16 0.88 -6.16
N ARG A 70 14.91 1.13 -6.59
CA ARG A 70 14.47 2.39 -7.16
C ARG A 70 13.53 3.07 -6.17
N ILE A 71 13.94 4.21 -5.62
CA ILE A 71 13.21 4.83 -4.51
C ILE A 71 13.21 6.37 -4.56
N TYR A 72 12.03 6.98 -4.56
CA TYR A 72 11.93 8.43 -4.46
C TYR A 72 12.62 8.97 -3.22
N ASN A 73 12.31 8.42 -2.05
CA ASN A 73 12.79 8.93 -0.77
C ASN A 73 13.20 7.79 0.17
N LEU A 74 14.48 7.76 0.52
CA LEU A 74 15.12 6.81 1.43
C LEU A 74 15.68 7.56 2.63
N GLN A 75 15.02 7.45 3.78
CA GLN A 75 15.43 8.07 5.05
C GLN A 75 15.15 7.20 6.28
N GLU A 76 14.53 6.01 6.12
CA GLU A 76 14.25 5.11 7.24
C GLU A 76 15.55 4.46 7.75
N PRO A 77 16.00 4.74 9.00
CA PRO A 77 17.31 4.33 9.47
C PRO A 77 17.52 2.81 9.47
N SER A 78 16.49 2.05 9.82
CA SER A 78 16.55 0.59 9.86
C SER A 78 16.78 -0.03 8.47
N ILE A 79 16.07 0.46 7.45
CA ILE A 79 16.26 0.03 6.06
C ILE A 79 17.65 0.41 5.56
N ILE A 80 18.11 1.64 5.87
CA ILE A 80 19.45 2.10 5.50
C ILE A 80 20.51 1.20 6.13
N ALA A 81 20.36 0.84 7.41
CA ALA A 81 21.29 -0.05 8.11
C ALA A 81 21.32 -1.46 7.49
N SER A 82 20.17 -2.05 7.17
CA SER A 82 20.10 -3.34 6.49
C SER A 82 20.79 -3.31 5.11
N LEU A 83 20.56 -2.27 4.31
CA LEU A 83 21.22 -2.09 3.01
C LEU A 83 22.74 -1.89 3.14
N ALA A 84 23.17 -1.04 4.08
CA ALA A 84 24.58 -0.78 4.34
C ALA A 84 25.32 -2.05 4.78
N LYS A 85 24.71 -2.85 5.67
CA LYS A 85 25.23 -4.15 6.10
C LYS A 85 25.43 -5.11 4.92
N GLN A 86 24.48 -5.17 3.98
CA GLN A 86 24.64 -6.00 2.78
C GLN A 86 25.78 -5.51 1.87
N ALA A 87 25.90 -4.19 1.71
CA ALA A 87 27.00 -3.60 0.97
C ALA A 87 28.38 -3.89 1.61
N GLU A 88 28.49 -3.85 2.94
CA GLU A 88 29.70 -4.21 3.70
C GLU A 88 30.07 -5.68 3.52
N ASN A 89 29.08 -6.57 3.38
CA ASN A 89 29.28 -7.99 3.06
C ASN A 89 29.60 -8.23 1.56
N HIS A 90 29.99 -7.19 0.83
CA HIS A 90 30.35 -7.22 -0.60
C HIS A 90 29.23 -7.63 -1.56
N LEU A 91 27.96 -7.59 -1.12
CA LEU A 91 26.83 -7.86 -1.99
C LEU A 91 26.65 -6.71 -3.01
N PRO A 92 26.49 -7.00 -4.32
CA PRO A 92 26.16 -6.00 -5.33
C PRO A 92 24.87 -5.23 -4.99
N LEU A 93 25.00 -3.93 -4.74
CA LEU A 93 23.92 -3.05 -4.36
C LEU A 93 23.82 -1.88 -5.34
N THR A 94 22.66 -1.73 -5.98
CA THR A 94 22.33 -0.57 -6.82
C THR A 94 21.14 0.18 -6.23
N ILE A 95 21.28 1.49 -6.02
CA ILE A 95 20.21 2.36 -5.54
C ILE A 95 20.06 3.56 -6.48
N ASP A 96 18.95 3.59 -7.22
CA ASP A 96 18.47 4.77 -7.93
C ASP A 96 17.53 5.56 -7.01
N TYR A 97 17.85 6.83 -6.73
CA TYR A 97 17.08 7.64 -5.79
C TYR A 97 16.95 9.11 -6.21
N GLN A 98 15.95 9.81 -5.65
CA GLN A 98 15.86 11.28 -5.76
C GLN A 98 16.15 12.00 -4.45
N MET A 99 15.62 11.49 -3.33
CA MET A 99 15.78 12.07 -2.00
C MET A 99 16.47 11.07 -1.08
N PHE A 100 17.78 11.20 -0.93
CA PHE A 100 18.54 10.38 0.01
C PHE A 100 19.70 11.20 0.60
N LYS A 101 19.63 11.45 1.91
CA LYS A 101 20.62 12.30 2.60
C LYS A 101 21.81 11.52 3.14
N ALA A 102 21.58 10.34 3.74
CA ALA A 102 22.59 9.58 4.48
C ALA A 102 23.47 8.68 3.59
N ARG A 103 23.98 9.23 2.49
CA ARG A 103 24.77 8.49 1.48
C ARG A 103 26.11 8.02 2.03
N GLU A 104 26.63 8.74 3.00
CA GLU A 104 27.82 8.44 3.77
C GLU A 104 27.70 7.15 4.60
N ALA A 105 26.50 6.62 4.80
CA ALA A 105 26.29 5.34 5.46
C ALA A 105 26.74 4.14 4.62
N PHE A 106 27.03 4.33 3.32
CA PHE A 106 27.40 3.25 2.41
C PHE A 106 28.92 3.24 2.14
N PRO A 107 29.55 2.05 2.07
CA PRO A 107 30.96 1.95 1.75
C PRO A 107 31.24 2.41 0.31
N LYS A 108 32.38 3.06 0.09
CA LYS A 108 32.83 3.50 -1.25
C LYS A 108 33.56 2.36 -1.97
N THR A 109 32.84 1.27 -2.24
CA THR A 109 33.37 0.07 -2.88
C THR A 109 32.71 -0.15 -4.25
N SER A 110 33.35 -0.93 -5.12
CA SER A 110 32.86 -1.17 -6.49
C SER A 110 31.55 -1.97 -6.55
N ASN A 111 31.17 -2.67 -5.49
CA ASN A 111 29.89 -3.38 -5.41
C ASN A 111 28.70 -2.45 -5.09
N VAL A 112 28.94 -1.17 -4.77
CA VAL A 112 27.86 -0.20 -4.47
C VAL A 112 27.74 0.83 -5.58
N THR A 113 26.56 0.93 -6.17
CA THR A 113 26.19 1.96 -7.15
C THR A 113 25.05 2.81 -6.59
N LEU A 114 25.31 4.09 -6.35
CA LEU A 114 24.31 5.06 -5.91
C LEU A 114 24.10 6.09 -7.03
N THR A 115 22.89 6.15 -7.57
CA THR A 115 22.53 7.05 -8.69
C THR A 115 21.46 8.04 -8.27
N GLU A 116 21.83 9.32 -8.22
CA GLU A 116 20.90 10.42 -7.94
C GLU A 116 20.16 10.84 -9.22
N HIS A 117 18.83 10.93 -9.12
CA HIS A 117 17.94 11.46 -10.15
C HIS A 117 17.38 12.80 -9.64
N PRO A 118 18.09 13.92 -9.87
CA PRO A 118 17.70 15.21 -9.34
C PRO A 118 16.36 15.69 -9.91
N ARG A 119 15.73 16.61 -9.20
CA ARG A 119 14.45 17.19 -9.65
C ARG A 119 14.65 18.04 -10.89
N GLU A 120 13.99 17.68 -11.99
CA GLU A 120 13.94 18.47 -13.22
C GLU A 120 12.60 19.20 -13.32
N GLY A 121 12.59 20.48 -12.91
CA GLY A 121 11.37 21.29 -12.89
C GLY A 121 10.28 20.69 -12.00
N ARG A 122 9.17 20.23 -12.60
CA ARG A 122 8.06 19.58 -11.89
C ARG A 122 8.14 18.04 -11.90
N LYS A 123 9.05 17.45 -12.67
CA LYS A 123 9.23 16.00 -12.78
C LYS A 123 9.85 15.42 -11.51
N LEU A 124 9.35 14.27 -11.06
CA LEU A 124 9.90 13.49 -9.96
C LEU A 124 10.31 12.10 -10.44
N MET A 125 11.43 11.56 -9.95
CA MET A 125 11.70 10.12 -9.94
C MET A 125 10.95 9.52 -8.76
N HIS A 126 9.72 9.06 -8.99
CA HIS A 126 8.76 8.75 -7.95
C HIS A 126 8.50 7.24 -7.77
N GLN A 127 9.40 6.37 -8.25
CA GLN A 127 9.30 4.92 -8.09
C GLN A 127 9.56 4.48 -6.64
N LYS A 128 8.97 3.34 -6.23
CA LYS A 128 9.27 2.61 -4.99
C LYS A 128 9.24 1.10 -5.29
N ALA A 129 10.35 0.61 -5.84
CA ALA A 129 10.49 -0.76 -6.30
C ALA A 129 11.83 -1.34 -5.85
N LEU A 130 11.80 -2.53 -5.26
CA LEU A 130 12.96 -3.24 -4.74
C LEU A 130 13.00 -4.62 -5.39
N ALA A 131 14.13 -5.00 -5.95
CA ALA A 131 14.43 -6.32 -6.49
C ALA A 131 15.60 -6.93 -5.71
N ILE A 132 15.46 -8.20 -5.34
CA ILE A 132 16.43 -8.96 -4.56
C ILE A 132 16.68 -10.30 -5.27
N ASP A 133 17.95 -10.59 -5.51
CA ASP A 133 18.49 -11.87 -5.99
C ASP A 133 17.87 -12.42 -7.29
N LYS A 134 17.31 -11.54 -8.13
CA LYS A 134 16.47 -11.91 -9.28
C LYS A 134 15.36 -12.90 -8.92
N LYS A 135 14.84 -12.80 -7.70
CA LYS A 135 13.90 -13.77 -7.15
C LYS A 135 12.71 -13.09 -6.51
N TYR A 136 12.95 -12.05 -5.73
CA TYR A 136 11.92 -11.37 -4.96
C TYR A 136 11.84 -9.90 -5.34
N ALA A 137 10.62 -9.43 -5.59
CA ALA A 137 10.34 -8.05 -5.90
C ALA A 137 9.31 -7.48 -4.92
N TRP A 138 9.51 -6.24 -4.52
CA TRP A 138 8.58 -5.45 -3.72
C TRP A 138 8.24 -4.17 -4.47
N ILE A 139 6.96 -3.89 -4.60
CA ILE A 139 6.46 -2.68 -5.25
C ILE A 139 5.29 -2.11 -4.46
N GLY A 140 5.15 -0.79 -4.43
CA GLY A 140 3.96 -0.19 -3.84
C GLY A 140 3.98 1.32 -3.81
N SER A 141 3.20 1.87 -2.89
CA SER A 141 3.03 3.30 -2.76
C SER A 141 3.94 3.92 -1.70
N ALA A 142 4.62 3.11 -0.87
CA ALA A 142 5.38 3.56 0.29
C ALA A 142 6.81 4.02 -0.05
N ASN A 143 7.13 5.25 0.35
CA ASN A 143 8.52 5.70 0.45
C ASN A 143 9.19 5.01 1.65
N TYR A 144 10.52 4.95 1.65
CA TYR A 144 11.28 4.33 2.73
C TYR A 144 11.63 5.38 3.77
N THR A 145 10.61 5.91 4.43
CA THR A 145 10.70 6.90 5.51
C THR A 145 9.82 6.47 6.67
N PHE A 146 10.14 6.92 7.89
CA PHE A 146 9.35 6.63 9.09
C PHE A 146 7.87 6.98 8.91
N ASP A 147 7.60 8.22 8.48
CA ASP A 147 6.23 8.68 8.22
C ASP A 147 5.50 7.74 7.24
N SER A 148 6.15 7.35 6.15
CA SER A 148 5.50 6.56 5.11
C SER A 148 5.28 5.09 5.49
N LEU A 149 6.16 4.50 6.31
CA LEU A 149 6.08 3.08 6.67
C LEU A 149 5.30 2.83 7.95
N ILE A 150 5.26 3.81 8.87
CA ILE A 150 4.65 3.68 10.19
C ILE A 150 3.36 4.51 10.30
N LEU A 151 3.38 5.76 9.84
CA LEU A 151 2.33 6.74 10.14
C LEU A 151 1.30 6.93 9.02
N ASP A 152 1.70 6.82 7.75
CA ASP A 152 0.81 6.99 6.60
C ASP A 152 0.07 5.68 6.26
N SER A 153 -0.99 5.80 5.47
CA SER A 153 -1.78 4.68 4.95
C SER A 153 -1.30 4.28 3.56
N ASN A 154 -0.65 3.10 3.44
CA ASN A 154 0.06 2.67 2.24
C ASN A 154 -0.06 1.15 2.07
N LEU A 155 0.32 0.63 0.90
CA LEU A 155 0.57 -0.79 0.71
C LEU A 155 1.85 -1.04 -0.09
N ILE A 156 2.40 -2.23 0.12
CA ILE A 156 3.36 -2.87 -0.76
C ILE A 156 2.86 -4.26 -1.14
N ILE A 157 3.31 -4.78 -2.27
CA ILE A 157 3.08 -6.15 -2.71
C ILE A 157 4.43 -6.83 -2.93
N GLY A 158 4.60 -8.00 -2.29
CA GLY A 158 5.74 -8.88 -2.46
C GLY A 158 5.42 -9.96 -3.50
N ILE A 159 6.30 -10.12 -4.48
CA ILE A 159 6.13 -11.02 -5.62
C ILE A 159 7.40 -11.84 -5.82
N LYS A 160 7.25 -13.15 -5.97
CA LYS A 160 8.35 -14.05 -6.37
C LYS A 160 8.42 -14.11 -7.89
N SER A 161 9.26 -13.29 -8.53
CA SER A 161 9.38 -13.23 -9.99
C SER A 161 10.75 -12.69 -10.40
N SER A 162 11.49 -13.50 -11.17
CA SER A 162 12.73 -13.07 -11.81
C SER A 162 12.46 -12.01 -12.89
N GLU A 163 11.38 -12.17 -13.64
CA GLU A 163 10.98 -11.24 -14.71
C GLU A 163 10.71 -9.85 -14.14
N LEU A 164 9.98 -9.75 -13.02
CA LEU A 164 9.74 -8.46 -12.38
C LEU A 164 11.03 -7.85 -11.83
N CYS A 165 11.94 -8.65 -11.27
CA CYS A 165 13.26 -8.16 -10.85
C CYS A 165 14.03 -7.56 -12.04
N ASP A 166 14.09 -8.27 -13.17
CA ASP A 166 14.76 -7.80 -14.38
C ASP A 166 14.11 -6.50 -14.91
N HIS A 167 12.78 -6.41 -14.88
CA HIS A 167 12.06 -5.19 -15.26
C HIS A 167 12.37 -4.00 -14.35
N ILE A 168 12.44 -4.21 -13.02
CA ILE A 168 12.81 -3.16 -12.06
C ILE A 168 14.24 -2.70 -12.32
N SER A 169 15.20 -3.62 -12.42
CA SER A 169 16.61 -3.29 -12.62
C SER A 169 16.85 -2.59 -13.96
N ALA A 170 16.23 -3.06 -15.04
CA ALA A 170 16.36 -2.46 -16.37
C ALA A 170 15.44 -1.24 -16.61
N ASN A 171 14.56 -0.92 -15.65
CA ASN A 171 13.53 0.11 -15.77
C ASN A 171 12.66 -0.05 -17.04
N THR A 172 12.10 -1.25 -17.23
CA THR A 172 11.28 -1.61 -18.38
C THR A 172 9.91 -2.12 -17.97
N SER A 173 8.93 -1.98 -18.86
CA SER A 173 7.60 -2.56 -18.71
C SER A 173 7.56 -4.00 -19.21
N GLY A 174 6.60 -4.79 -18.71
CA GLY A 174 6.36 -6.14 -19.20
C GLY A 174 5.15 -6.81 -18.57
N SER A 175 4.89 -8.04 -18.99
CA SER A 175 3.79 -8.86 -18.49
C SER A 175 4.30 -10.26 -18.18
N PHE A 176 3.80 -10.84 -17.10
CA PHE A 176 4.22 -12.15 -16.61
C PHE A 176 3.06 -12.80 -15.83
N VAL A 177 3.20 -14.07 -15.45
CA VAL A 177 2.16 -14.81 -14.74
C VAL A 177 2.76 -15.47 -13.51
N ILE A 178 2.21 -15.18 -12.33
CA ILE A 178 2.59 -15.83 -11.07
C ILE A 178 1.41 -16.63 -10.56
N ASN A 179 1.60 -17.93 -10.35
CA ASN A 179 0.56 -18.83 -9.83
C ASN A 179 -0.82 -18.65 -10.51
N LYS A 180 -0.83 -18.66 -11.86
CA LYS A 180 -2.02 -18.46 -12.71
C LYS A 180 -2.68 -17.06 -12.65
N GLN A 181 -2.08 -16.11 -11.92
CA GLN A 181 -2.48 -14.71 -11.89
C GLN A 181 -1.65 -13.92 -12.91
N PRO A 182 -2.26 -13.38 -13.98
CA PRO A 182 -1.57 -12.47 -14.89
C PRO A 182 -1.21 -11.17 -14.19
N LEU A 183 -0.02 -10.65 -14.48
CA LEU A 183 0.44 -9.33 -14.05
C LEU A 183 0.93 -8.51 -15.23
N GLU A 184 0.69 -7.21 -15.16
CA GLU A 184 1.26 -6.20 -16.05
C GLU A 184 2.02 -5.19 -15.19
N TYR A 185 3.28 -4.93 -15.51
CA TYR A 185 4.12 -3.92 -14.88
C TYR A 185 4.49 -2.84 -15.90
N PHE A 186 4.27 -1.58 -15.53
CA PHE A 186 4.52 -0.43 -16.38
C PHE A 186 5.51 0.52 -15.71
N VAL A 187 6.47 0.99 -16.51
CA VAL A 187 7.40 2.07 -16.16
C VAL A 187 6.97 3.34 -16.90
N LEU A 188 6.69 4.38 -16.12
CA LEU A 188 6.20 5.67 -16.61
C LEU A 188 7.33 6.71 -16.56
N PRO A 189 7.27 7.80 -17.35
CA PRO A 189 6.21 8.16 -18.30
C PRO A 189 6.31 7.42 -19.63
N LYS A 190 7.37 6.65 -19.87
CA LYS A 190 7.65 5.98 -21.15
C LYS A 190 6.47 5.16 -21.67
N ASP A 191 5.85 4.34 -20.83
CA ASP A 191 4.65 3.57 -21.17
C ASP A 191 3.36 4.15 -20.56
N GLY A 192 3.37 5.46 -20.25
CA GLY A 192 2.26 6.20 -19.62
C GLY A 192 0.92 6.01 -20.31
N SER A 193 0.89 6.20 -21.63
CA SER A 193 -0.34 6.04 -22.42
C SER A 193 -0.85 4.60 -22.43
N LYS A 194 0.04 3.60 -22.45
CA LYS A 194 -0.34 2.18 -22.39
C LYS A 194 -0.91 1.82 -21.03
N ALA A 195 -0.25 2.25 -19.96
CA ALA A 195 -0.73 2.03 -18.59
C ALA A 195 -2.10 2.70 -18.37
N LEU A 196 -2.26 3.95 -18.80
CA LEU A 196 -3.53 4.66 -18.72
C LEU A 196 -4.63 3.94 -19.52
N PHE A 197 -4.31 3.47 -20.73
CA PHE A 197 -5.24 2.70 -21.53
C PHE A 197 -5.69 1.42 -20.81
N SER A 198 -4.77 0.64 -20.24
CA SER A 198 -5.12 -0.56 -19.45
C SER A 198 -6.02 -0.22 -18.26
N VAL A 199 -5.71 0.85 -17.51
CA VAL A 199 -6.56 1.31 -16.38
C VAL A 199 -7.97 1.66 -16.86
N LEU A 200 -8.11 2.47 -17.91
CA LEU A 200 -9.42 2.87 -18.44
C LEU A 200 -10.22 1.67 -18.97
N GLN A 201 -9.56 0.73 -19.65
CA GLN A 201 -10.19 -0.50 -20.13
C GLN A 201 -10.76 -1.34 -18.97
N ILE A 202 -10.01 -1.46 -17.87
CA ILE A 202 -10.46 -2.20 -16.69
C ILE A 202 -11.67 -1.52 -16.04
N LEU A 203 -11.64 -0.18 -15.86
CA LEU A 203 -12.74 0.57 -15.27
C LEU A 203 -14.01 0.51 -16.15
N ASN A 204 -13.86 0.56 -17.48
CA ASN A 204 -14.97 0.49 -18.43
C ASN A 204 -15.61 -0.91 -18.50
N LYS A 205 -14.86 -1.96 -18.18
CA LYS A 205 -15.34 -3.36 -18.15
C LYS A 205 -15.84 -3.81 -16.79
N ALA A 206 -15.71 -2.98 -15.75
CA ALA A 206 -16.20 -3.32 -14.41
C ALA A 206 -17.72 -3.53 -14.41
N GLU A 207 -18.16 -4.57 -13.69
CA GLU A 207 -19.56 -5.02 -13.67
C GLU A 207 -20.24 -4.83 -12.30
N LYS A 208 -19.50 -4.88 -11.19
CA LYS A 208 -20.06 -4.99 -9.84
C LYS A 208 -19.55 -3.93 -8.87
N THR A 209 -18.23 -3.84 -8.69
CA THR A 209 -17.63 -3.01 -7.64
C THR A 209 -16.33 -2.37 -8.09
N ILE A 210 -16.13 -1.10 -7.76
CA ILE A 210 -14.85 -0.40 -7.88
C ILE A 210 -14.55 0.31 -6.57
N CYS A 211 -13.46 -0.04 -5.90
CA CYS A 211 -12.96 0.66 -4.72
C CYS A 211 -11.63 1.35 -5.05
N VAL A 212 -11.53 2.66 -4.87
CA VAL A 212 -10.33 3.46 -5.19
C VAL A 212 -9.81 4.14 -3.93
N GLY A 213 -8.61 3.78 -3.50
CA GLY A 213 -7.87 4.48 -2.45
C GLY A 213 -6.69 5.23 -3.07
N MET A 214 -6.78 6.56 -3.15
CA MET A 214 -5.83 7.34 -3.96
C MET A 214 -5.39 8.62 -3.27
N PHE A 215 -4.07 8.81 -3.11
CA PHE A 215 -3.52 10.06 -2.58
C PHE A 215 -3.96 11.25 -3.43
N ALA A 216 -3.71 11.19 -4.75
CA ALA A 216 -4.14 12.20 -5.71
C ALA A 216 -4.94 11.58 -6.86
N LEU A 217 -6.23 11.91 -6.93
CA LEU A 217 -7.14 11.49 -8.00
C LEU A 217 -7.65 12.73 -8.75
N THR A 218 -7.10 13.01 -9.92
CA THR A 218 -7.45 14.19 -10.74
C THR A 218 -7.41 13.93 -12.24
N HIS A 219 -7.12 12.71 -12.70
CA HIS A 219 -7.06 12.42 -14.12
C HIS A 219 -8.47 12.44 -14.75
N PRO A 220 -8.74 13.30 -15.75
CA PRO A 220 -10.09 13.51 -16.27
C PRO A 220 -10.72 12.25 -16.83
N GLY A 221 -9.99 11.49 -17.65
CA GLY A 221 -10.51 10.25 -18.24
C GLY A 221 -10.83 9.17 -17.20
N ILE A 222 -10.11 9.14 -16.07
CA ILE A 222 -10.35 8.16 -15.01
C ILE A 222 -11.60 8.56 -14.20
N LEU A 223 -11.74 9.84 -13.87
CA LEU A 223 -12.94 10.36 -13.21
C LEU A 223 -14.20 10.11 -14.05
N GLN A 224 -14.11 10.34 -15.36
CA GLN A 224 -15.21 10.03 -16.28
C GLN A 224 -15.52 8.54 -16.31
N ALA A 225 -14.52 7.66 -16.43
CA ALA A 225 -14.73 6.21 -16.45
C ALA A 225 -15.36 5.69 -15.14
N LEU A 226 -14.96 6.25 -13.99
CA LEU A 226 -15.58 5.94 -12.69
C LEU A 226 -17.05 6.40 -12.65
N HIS A 227 -17.34 7.60 -13.15
CA HIS A 227 -18.72 8.10 -13.25
C HIS A 227 -19.57 7.23 -14.17
N ASP A 228 -19.05 6.86 -15.33
CA ASP A 228 -19.73 6.00 -16.30
C ASP A 228 -20.01 4.62 -15.71
N ALA A 229 -19.09 4.08 -14.90
CA ALA A 229 -19.31 2.83 -14.17
C ALA A 229 -20.49 2.96 -13.20
N MET A 230 -20.61 4.08 -12.48
CA MET A 230 -21.78 4.33 -11.63
C MET A 230 -23.08 4.36 -12.43
N GLN A 231 -23.09 4.98 -13.62
CA GLN A 231 -24.27 5.00 -14.50
C GLN A 231 -24.67 3.60 -14.99
N ARG A 232 -23.71 2.68 -15.11
CA ARG A 232 -23.97 1.26 -15.40
C ARG A 232 -24.46 0.45 -14.18
N GLY A 233 -24.58 1.06 -13.00
CA GLY A 233 -24.99 0.40 -11.77
C GLY A 233 -23.84 -0.27 -10.98
N VAL A 234 -22.58 -0.01 -11.35
CA VAL A 234 -21.41 -0.48 -10.59
C VAL A 234 -21.32 0.27 -9.27
N ALA A 235 -21.11 -0.43 -8.16
CA ALA A 235 -20.88 0.19 -6.87
C ALA A 235 -19.47 0.80 -6.82
N VAL A 236 -19.38 2.13 -6.95
CA VAL A 236 -18.11 2.85 -6.93
C VAL A 236 -17.91 3.55 -5.59
N GLU A 237 -16.80 3.26 -4.93
CA GLU A 237 -16.38 3.92 -3.70
C GLU A 237 -14.97 4.51 -3.88
N VAL A 238 -14.81 5.79 -3.53
CA VAL A 238 -13.55 6.52 -3.68
C VAL A 238 -13.17 7.11 -2.34
N ILE A 239 -11.92 6.93 -1.92
CA ILE A 239 -11.32 7.58 -0.75
C ILE A 239 -10.05 8.29 -1.21
N ILE A 240 -9.94 9.58 -0.88
CA ILE A 240 -8.76 10.41 -1.18
C ILE A 240 -8.11 11.00 0.06
N ASP A 241 -6.87 11.47 -0.10
CA ASP A 241 -6.21 12.28 0.93
C ASP A 241 -6.90 13.64 1.08
N LYS A 242 -6.97 14.14 2.32
CA LYS A 242 -7.56 15.46 2.62
C LYS A 242 -6.91 16.62 1.87
N GLY A 243 -5.60 16.53 1.60
CA GLY A 243 -4.87 17.53 0.81
C GLY A 243 -5.33 17.61 -0.65
N PHE A 244 -6.01 16.57 -1.15
CA PHE A 244 -6.48 16.50 -2.53
C PHE A 244 -7.98 16.75 -2.70
N ARG A 245 -8.67 17.16 -1.63
CA ARG A 245 -10.09 17.55 -1.69
C ARG A 245 -10.34 18.64 -2.74
N THR A 246 -9.71 19.81 -2.56
CA THR A 246 -9.94 20.97 -3.44
C THR A 246 -9.53 20.68 -4.89
N PRO A 247 -8.36 20.07 -5.15
CA PRO A 247 -8.01 19.64 -6.50
C PRO A 247 -9.03 18.71 -7.16
N LEU A 248 -9.53 17.68 -6.43
CA LEU A 248 -10.55 16.78 -6.96
C LEU A 248 -11.85 17.53 -7.25
N GLN A 249 -12.35 18.35 -6.32
CA GLN A 249 -13.58 19.12 -6.51
C GLN A 249 -13.50 20.04 -7.73
N GLY A 250 -12.39 20.77 -7.89
CA GLY A 250 -12.19 21.62 -9.07
C GLY A 250 -12.15 20.82 -10.38
N GLN A 251 -11.63 19.59 -10.37
CA GLN A 251 -11.66 18.74 -11.54
C GLN A 251 -13.07 18.19 -11.84
N LEU A 252 -13.81 17.79 -10.80
CA LEU A 252 -15.20 17.34 -10.94
C LEU A 252 -16.10 18.46 -11.48
N GLU A 253 -15.90 19.70 -11.04
CA GLU A 253 -16.62 20.87 -11.56
C GLU A 253 -16.34 21.10 -13.04
N LYS A 254 -15.08 21.04 -13.47
CA LYS A 254 -14.70 21.16 -14.89
C LYS A 254 -15.33 20.07 -15.77
N LEU A 255 -15.46 18.86 -15.23
CA LEU A 255 -16.10 17.72 -15.91
C LEU A 255 -17.64 17.73 -15.77
N GLN A 256 -18.21 18.69 -15.05
CA GLN A 256 -19.65 18.76 -14.77
C GLN A 256 -20.19 17.56 -13.95
N LEU A 257 -19.33 16.91 -13.16
CA LEU A 257 -19.64 15.74 -12.31
C LEU A 257 -19.94 16.15 -10.86
N LYS A 258 -20.77 17.19 -10.67
CA LYS A 258 -20.93 17.91 -9.39
C LYS A 258 -21.42 17.05 -8.20
N ASN A 259 -22.00 15.88 -8.47
CA ASN A 259 -22.52 14.95 -7.45
C ASN A 259 -21.72 13.65 -7.33
N PHE A 260 -20.51 13.60 -7.89
CA PHE A 260 -19.65 12.42 -7.75
C PHE A 260 -19.33 12.16 -6.28
N PRO A 261 -19.73 11.02 -5.69
CA PRO A 261 -19.51 10.73 -4.29
C PRO A 261 -18.07 10.29 -4.06
N PHE A 262 -17.45 10.84 -3.02
CA PHE A 262 -16.13 10.41 -2.56
C PHE A 262 -16.02 10.61 -1.06
N SER A 263 -15.03 9.97 -0.45
CA SER A 263 -14.70 10.14 0.96
C SER A 263 -13.30 10.70 1.11
N ILE A 264 -13.06 11.36 2.23
CA ILE A 264 -11.77 11.96 2.57
C ILE A 264 -11.27 11.33 3.86
N LYS A 265 -10.00 10.92 3.88
CA LYS A 265 -9.35 10.46 5.11
C LYS A 265 -9.21 11.62 6.10
N THR A 266 -9.72 11.45 7.32
CA THR A 266 -9.82 12.52 8.33
C THR A 266 -8.69 12.52 9.35
N THR A 267 -7.88 11.46 9.41
CA THR A 267 -6.78 11.33 10.37
C THR A 267 -5.63 12.33 10.09
N PRO A 268 -4.72 12.58 11.06
CA PRO A 268 -3.57 13.46 10.87
C PRO A 268 -2.64 13.04 9.71
N HIS A 269 -2.37 11.74 9.58
CA HIS A 269 -1.44 11.17 8.60
C HIS A 269 -2.07 10.94 7.22
N LYS A 270 -1.24 10.82 6.20
CA LYS A 270 -1.68 10.81 4.79
C LYS A 270 -2.43 9.53 4.43
N LEU A 271 -3.32 9.63 3.45
CA LEU A 271 -3.74 8.51 2.61
C LEU A 271 -2.73 8.38 1.47
N HIS A 272 -1.59 7.74 1.69
CA HIS A 272 -0.57 7.59 0.65
C HIS A 272 -0.75 6.34 -0.22
N HIS A 273 -1.92 5.71 -0.15
CA HIS A 273 -2.39 4.66 -1.04
C HIS A 273 -2.56 5.14 -2.46
N LYS A 274 -2.33 4.22 -3.40
CA LYS A 274 -2.50 4.41 -4.83
C LYS A 274 -2.98 3.07 -5.39
N PHE A 275 -4.24 2.74 -5.14
CA PHE A 275 -4.80 1.49 -5.62
C PHE A 275 -6.25 1.59 -6.08
N GLY A 276 -6.62 0.67 -6.96
CA GLY A 276 -7.99 0.37 -7.33
C GLY A 276 -8.26 -1.13 -7.24
N ILE A 277 -9.40 -1.51 -6.66
CA ILE A 277 -9.89 -2.90 -6.60
C ILE A 277 -11.14 -2.99 -7.48
N ILE A 278 -11.09 -3.80 -8.53
CA ILE A 278 -12.17 -3.92 -9.50
C ILE A 278 -12.75 -5.33 -9.44
N ASP A 279 -14.06 -5.41 -9.22
CA ASP A 279 -14.88 -6.63 -9.14
C ASP A 279 -14.34 -7.73 -8.23
N ARG A 280 -13.50 -7.36 -7.24
CA ARG A 280 -12.76 -8.31 -6.39
C ARG A 280 -11.90 -9.29 -7.20
N LYS A 281 -11.53 -8.90 -8.42
CA LYS A 281 -10.78 -9.72 -9.39
C LYS A 281 -9.47 -9.06 -9.81
N ILE A 282 -9.38 -7.73 -9.75
CA ILE A 282 -8.21 -6.99 -10.24
C ILE A 282 -7.77 -6.01 -9.16
N LEU A 283 -6.47 -5.97 -8.88
CA LEU A 283 -5.81 -4.93 -8.11
C LEU A 283 -4.91 -4.13 -9.04
N ILE A 284 -5.13 -2.83 -9.12
CA ILE A 284 -4.22 -1.87 -9.74
C ILE A 284 -3.50 -1.15 -8.62
N THR A 285 -2.17 -1.13 -8.60
CA THR A 285 -1.40 -0.37 -7.60
C THR A 285 -0.01 0.05 -8.09
N GLY A 286 0.83 0.58 -7.21
CA GLY A 286 2.17 1.06 -7.50
C GLY A 286 2.44 2.44 -6.88
N SER A 287 3.36 3.19 -7.50
CA SER A 287 3.72 4.53 -7.07
C SER A 287 2.89 5.63 -7.76
N THR A 288 2.17 5.26 -8.83
CA THR A 288 1.46 6.15 -9.74
C THR A 288 0.18 6.72 -9.12
N ASN A 289 0.12 8.04 -8.94
CA ASN A 289 -1.14 8.72 -8.68
C ASN A 289 -2.03 8.72 -9.93
N TRP A 290 -3.35 8.68 -9.78
CA TRP A 290 -4.28 8.81 -10.91
C TRP A 290 -4.50 10.27 -11.29
N SER A 291 -3.43 10.88 -11.83
CA SER A 291 -3.34 12.27 -12.30
C SER A 291 -2.56 12.36 -13.61
N GLU A 292 -2.65 13.48 -14.33
CA GLU A 292 -1.87 13.69 -15.56
C GLU A 292 -0.35 13.60 -15.30
N ALA A 293 0.12 14.15 -14.19
CA ALA A 293 1.54 14.07 -13.83
C ALA A 293 1.98 12.64 -13.51
N GLY A 294 1.11 11.82 -12.90
CA GLY A 294 1.42 10.43 -12.60
C GLY A 294 1.59 9.58 -13.86
N PHE A 295 0.72 9.76 -14.86
CA PHE A 295 0.80 8.97 -16.10
C PHE A 295 1.77 9.55 -17.14
N GLY A 296 1.92 10.87 -17.20
CA GLY A 296 2.59 11.54 -18.32
C GLY A 296 3.87 12.32 -17.99
N LEU A 297 4.25 12.45 -16.72
CA LEU A 297 5.40 13.28 -16.33
C LEU A 297 6.40 12.57 -15.41
N ASN A 298 5.94 12.08 -14.25
CA ASN A 298 6.79 11.50 -13.23
C ASN A 298 7.33 10.14 -13.68
N ASP A 299 8.54 9.79 -13.23
CA ASP A 299 9.00 8.42 -13.33
C ASP A 299 8.26 7.60 -12.26
N GLU A 300 7.36 6.74 -12.68
CA GLU A 300 6.48 5.98 -11.79
C GLU A 300 6.51 4.50 -12.16
N SER A 301 5.95 3.69 -11.28
CA SER A 301 5.63 2.30 -11.53
C SER A 301 4.15 2.05 -11.29
N LEU A 302 3.52 1.28 -12.18
CA LEU A 302 2.16 0.79 -12.03
C LEU A 302 2.15 -0.71 -12.26
N ILE A 303 1.48 -1.45 -11.39
CA ILE A 303 1.28 -2.89 -11.52
C ILE A 303 -0.21 -3.22 -11.50
N ILE A 304 -0.62 -4.11 -12.39
CA ILE A 304 -1.97 -4.65 -12.46
C ILE A 304 -1.88 -6.13 -12.17
N LEU A 305 -2.51 -6.58 -11.08
CA LEU A 305 -2.64 -7.99 -10.71
C LEU A 305 -4.06 -8.45 -11.01
N HIS A 306 -4.19 -9.45 -11.87
CA HIS A 306 -5.46 -10.03 -12.26
C HIS A 306 -5.76 -11.33 -11.50
N LYS A 307 -7.04 -11.72 -11.50
CA LYS A 307 -7.55 -12.94 -10.86
C LYS A 307 -7.18 -13.02 -9.37
N LEU A 308 -7.50 -11.97 -8.62
CA LEU A 308 -7.30 -11.93 -7.17
C LEU A 308 -7.86 -13.17 -6.47
N THR A 309 -7.06 -13.75 -5.58
CA THR A 309 -7.47 -14.93 -4.80
C THR A 309 -8.35 -14.53 -3.63
N LYS A 310 -8.93 -15.53 -2.94
CA LYS A 310 -9.76 -15.29 -1.76
C LYS A 310 -8.94 -14.64 -0.63
N THR A 311 -7.71 -15.07 -0.42
CA THR A 311 -6.80 -14.55 0.61
C THR A 311 -6.45 -13.09 0.34
N GLN A 312 -6.06 -12.76 -0.90
CA GLN A 312 -5.78 -11.37 -1.31
C GLN A 312 -7.02 -10.47 -1.15
N ASN A 313 -8.20 -10.96 -1.52
CA ASN A 313 -9.45 -10.23 -1.31
C ASN A 313 -9.75 -9.98 0.18
N GLN A 314 -9.55 -10.96 1.05
CA GLN A 314 -9.71 -10.79 2.50
C GLN A 314 -8.74 -9.74 3.06
N LYS A 315 -7.50 -9.71 2.56
CA LYS A 315 -6.52 -8.68 2.91
C LYS A 315 -7.01 -7.29 2.51
N LEU A 316 -7.41 -7.16 1.25
CA LEU A 316 -7.88 -5.90 0.69
C LEU A 316 -9.15 -5.40 1.39
N ASP A 317 -10.05 -6.30 1.80
CA ASP A 317 -11.23 -5.97 2.61
C ASP A 317 -10.86 -5.41 3.98
N LYS A 318 -9.84 -5.98 4.64
CA LYS A 318 -9.34 -5.46 5.92
C LYS A 318 -8.78 -4.05 5.76
N ILE A 319 -7.97 -3.84 4.72
CA ILE A 319 -7.40 -2.53 4.39
C ILE A 319 -8.53 -1.53 4.10
N TRP A 320 -9.49 -1.90 3.25
CA TRP A 320 -10.61 -1.04 2.87
C TRP A 320 -11.51 -0.69 4.07
N GLY A 321 -11.85 -1.69 4.88
CA GLY A 321 -12.66 -1.50 6.08
C GLY A 321 -12.01 -0.57 7.11
N ASP A 322 -10.69 -0.61 7.27
CA ASP A 322 -9.96 0.35 8.12
C ASP A 322 -10.00 1.78 7.56
N LEU A 323 -9.83 1.92 6.24
CA LEU A 323 -9.92 3.22 5.58
C LEU A 323 -11.32 3.84 5.73
N LEU A 324 -12.39 3.04 5.62
CA LEU A 324 -13.76 3.51 5.79
C LEU A 324 -14.01 4.07 7.21
N LYS A 325 -13.47 3.43 8.25
CA LYS A 325 -13.60 3.91 9.64
C LYS A 325 -12.95 5.28 9.86
N SER A 326 -11.94 5.61 9.07
CA SER A 326 -11.12 6.80 9.20
C SER A 326 -11.37 7.83 8.10
N SER A 327 -12.52 7.73 7.42
CA SER A 327 -12.90 8.60 6.31
C SER A 327 -14.30 9.18 6.46
N GLN A 328 -14.52 10.34 5.85
CA GLN A 328 -15.79 11.05 5.85
C GLN A 328 -16.30 11.25 4.42
N ARG A 329 -17.59 10.96 4.18
CA ARG A 329 -18.23 11.01 2.85
C ARG A 329 -18.60 12.43 2.43
N TYR A 330 -18.54 12.67 1.12
CA TYR A 330 -18.91 13.90 0.41
C TYR A 330 -19.72 13.58 -0.87
N PRO A 331 -20.71 14.42 -1.25
CA PRO A 331 -21.29 15.47 -0.42
C PRO A 331 -21.93 14.87 0.85
N GLN A 332 -21.89 15.62 1.95
CA GLN A 332 -22.51 15.18 3.20
C GLN A 332 -24.02 15.11 3.01
N THR A 333 -24.63 14.01 3.43
CA THR A 333 -26.09 13.90 3.49
C THR A 333 -26.61 14.56 4.77
N GLY A 334 -27.90 14.90 4.83
CA GLY A 334 -28.49 15.51 6.04
C GLY A 334 -28.30 14.68 7.32
N LYS A 335 -28.16 13.35 7.21
CA LYS A 335 -27.83 12.46 8.35
C LYS A 335 -26.39 12.62 8.85
N ASP A 336 -25.45 12.95 7.96
CA ASP A 336 -24.02 13.11 8.29
C ASP A 336 -23.72 14.42 9.03
N LEU A 337 -24.61 15.42 8.91
CA LEU A 337 -24.50 16.71 9.58
C LEU A 337 -24.87 16.59 11.06
N HIS A 338 -25.99 15.93 11.38
CA HIS A 338 -26.45 15.76 12.76
C HIS A 338 -25.48 14.94 13.64
N GLN A 339 -24.88 13.86 13.12
CA GLN A 339 -23.90 13.07 13.89
C GLN A 339 -22.58 13.80 14.18
N ASN A 340 -22.22 14.79 13.36
CA ASN A 340 -21.02 15.61 13.58
C ASN A 340 -21.27 16.74 14.57
N GLU A 341 -22.51 17.24 14.69
CA GLU A 341 -22.90 18.21 15.71
C GLU A 341 -22.91 17.56 17.10
N GLU A 342 -23.44 16.35 17.24
CA GLU A 342 -23.41 15.60 18.50
C GLU A 342 -21.98 15.28 18.97
N LYS A 343 -21.06 14.95 18.05
CA LYS A 343 -19.64 14.73 18.37
C LYS A 343 -18.83 15.99 18.68
N LYS A 344 -19.33 17.18 18.33
CA LYS A 344 -18.71 18.46 18.70
C LYS A 344 -19.28 19.04 20.00
N ALA A 345 -20.45 18.55 20.42
CA ALA A 345 -21.12 18.96 21.66
C ALA A 345 -20.79 18.06 22.88
N ALA A 346 -20.07 16.95 22.65
CA ALA A 346 -19.49 16.08 23.66
C ALA A 346 -17.97 16.24 23.69
#